data_AF-A0A382HNB2-F1
#
_entry.id   AF-A0A382HNB2-F1
#
_cell.length_a   1.000
_cell.length_b   1.000
_cell.length_c   1.000
_cell.angle_alpha   90.00
_cell.angle_beta   90.00
_cell.angle_gamma   90.00
#
_symmetry.space_group_name_H-M   'P 1'
#
loop_
_entity.id
_entity.type
_entity.pdbx_description
1 polymer ?
#
loop_
_entity_poly.entity_id
_entity_poly.type
_entity_poly.pdbx_seq_one_letter_code
_entity_poly.pdbx_strand_id
1 'polypeptide(L)'
;MISWSGRGDLVTLRTVECSTTVSDLGGTSLMAGFYVNELVLALLRRSDPYSELFAHYTATLASLAVAADDVEAVLRRFEMSLLREVGYGLSLNQDSVNNVDLSPAQRYEYRIERGPVPVDASCTSEMIFTGAELLAIGQGNFCEQTTLSSAKRLLRNVLDHHLGGRQLKTRGVFAAMKRRA
;
A
#
# COMPACT_ATOMS: atom_id res chain seq x y z
N MET A 1 -25.01 -8.52 7.28
CA MET A 1 -24.70 -8.59 8.73
C MET A 1 -23.99 -9.91 9.03
N ILE A 2 -23.02 -9.93 9.96
CA ILE A 2 -22.32 -11.17 10.38
C ILE A 2 -22.39 -11.27 11.90
N SER A 3 -22.71 -12.45 12.44
CA SER A 3 -22.70 -12.71 13.89
C SER A 3 -21.97 -14.01 14.21
N TRP A 4 -21.26 -14.06 15.33
CA TRP A 4 -20.48 -15.22 15.77
C TRP A 4 -20.48 -15.33 17.29
N SER A 5 -20.11 -16.51 17.81
CA SER A 5 -19.92 -16.75 19.24
C SER A 5 -18.78 -17.71 19.51
N GLY A 6 -18.09 -17.54 20.63
CA GLY A 6 -16.98 -18.39 21.04
C GLY A 6 -15.98 -17.60 21.89
N ARG A 7 -15.03 -18.30 22.49
CA ARG A 7 -13.87 -17.71 23.18
C ARG A 7 -12.60 -18.20 22.50
N GLY A 8 -11.57 -17.35 22.46
CA GLY A 8 -10.30 -17.67 21.80
C GLY A 8 -10.33 -17.45 20.30
N ASP A 9 -9.38 -18.06 19.59
CA ASP A 9 -9.15 -17.71 18.19
C ASP A 9 -10.15 -18.34 17.21
N LEU A 10 -10.74 -19.46 17.58
CA LEU A 10 -11.75 -20.15 16.78
C LEU A 10 -13.15 -19.82 17.31
N VAL A 11 -13.94 -19.15 16.48
CA VAL A 11 -15.32 -18.77 16.81
C VAL A 11 -16.31 -19.51 15.90
N THR A 12 -17.51 -19.76 16.42
CA THR A 12 -18.62 -20.35 15.67
C THR A 12 -19.43 -19.26 15.02
N LEU A 13 -19.49 -19.28 13.69
CA LEU A 13 -20.33 -18.40 12.88
C LEU A 13 -21.81 -18.75 13.10
N ARG A 14 -22.64 -17.74 13.42
CA ARG A 14 -24.07 -17.92 13.70
C ARG A 14 -24.95 -17.46 12.55
N THR A 15 -24.65 -16.28 12.01
CA THR A 15 -25.48 -15.68 10.96
C THR A 15 -24.57 -14.97 9.95
N VAL A 16 -24.89 -15.13 8.68
CA VAL A 16 -24.32 -14.37 7.58
C VAL A 16 -25.46 -13.91 6.69
N GLU A 17 -25.54 -12.61 6.51
CA GLU A 17 -26.39 -11.99 5.50
C GLU A 17 -25.48 -11.24 4.53
N CYS A 18 -25.55 -11.64 3.27
CA CYS A 18 -24.86 -10.98 2.17
C CYS A 18 -25.79 -9.91 1.61
N SER A 19 -25.47 -8.63 1.84
CA SER A 19 -26.31 -7.49 1.45
C SER A 19 -25.96 -6.92 0.08
N THR A 20 -24.92 -7.42 -0.58
CA THR A 20 -24.40 -6.86 -1.84
C THR A 20 -24.01 -7.95 -2.83
N THR A 21 -24.28 -7.71 -4.11
CA THR A 21 -23.60 -8.40 -5.21
C THR A 21 -22.15 -7.93 -5.26
N VAL A 22 -21.23 -8.85 -5.05
CA VAL A 22 -19.79 -8.58 -5.19
C VAL A 22 -19.49 -8.51 -6.69
N SER A 23 -18.85 -7.44 -7.13
CA SER A 23 -18.37 -7.35 -8.52
C SER A 23 -17.25 -8.37 -8.73
N ASP A 24 -17.35 -9.16 -9.79
CA ASP A 24 -16.33 -10.16 -10.10
C ASP A 24 -15.00 -9.49 -10.43
N LEU A 25 -13.95 -9.88 -9.71
CA LEU A 25 -12.59 -9.51 -10.03
C LEU A 25 -12.01 -10.54 -11.01
N GLY A 26 -11.59 -10.07 -12.18
CA GLY A 26 -10.89 -10.88 -13.19
C GLY A 26 -9.39 -10.56 -13.26
N GLY A 27 -8.62 -11.51 -13.79
CA GLY A 27 -7.22 -11.29 -14.21
C GLY A 27 -6.34 -10.61 -13.15
N THR A 28 -5.72 -9.49 -13.53
CA THR A 28 -4.82 -8.71 -12.68
C THR A 28 -5.51 -8.14 -11.43
N SER A 29 -6.77 -7.72 -11.55
CA SER A 29 -7.55 -7.17 -10.42
C SER A 29 -7.85 -8.23 -9.36
N LEU A 30 -8.09 -9.48 -9.76
CA LEU A 30 -8.25 -10.58 -8.80
C LEU A 30 -6.97 -10.81 -8.00
N MET A 31 -5.82 -10.81 -8.68
CA MET A 31 -4.52 -10.96 -8.02
C MET A 31 -4.21 -9.76 -7.11
N ALA A 32 -4.62 -8.56 -7.50
CA ALA A 32 -4.51 -7.37 -6.67
C ALA A 32 -5.36 -7.49 -5.40
N GLY A 33 -6.58 -8.04 -5.50
CA GLY A 33 -7.42 -8.34 -4.34
C GLY A 33 -6.77 -9.33 -3.37
N PHE A 34 -6.14 -10.40 -3.88
CA PHE A 34 -5.38 -11.32 -3.03
C PHE A 34 -4.18 -10.65 -2.37
N TYR A 35 -3.48 -9.76 -3.07
CA TYR A 35 -2.36 -8.99 -2.51
C TYR A 35 -2.81 -8.09 -1.35
N VAL A 36 -3.92 -7.37 -1.53
CA VAL A 36 -4.55 -6.55 -0.48
C VAL A 36 -4.90 -7.42 0.74
N ASN A 37 -5.50 -8.59 0.52
CA ASN A 37 -5.83 -9.53 1.60
C ASN A 37 -4.57 -10.03 2.32
N GLU A 38 -3.51 -10.37 1.58
CA GLU A 38 -2.28 -10.86 2.17
C GLU A 38 -1.59 -9.79 3.02
N LEU A 39 -1.59 -8.53 2.58
CA LEU A 39 -1.08 -7.40 3.37
C LEU A 39 -1.84 -7.23 4.68
N VAL A 40 -3.18 -7.25 4.64
CA VAL A 40 -4.03 -7.14 5.83
C VAL A 40 -3.69 -8.26 6.81
N LEU A 41 -3.64 -9.51 6.35
CA LEU A 41 -3.32 -10.67 7.19
C LEU A 41 -1.87 -10.70 7.69
N ALA A 42 -0.97 -9.97 7.05
CA ALA A 42 0.43 -9.92 7.44
C ALA A 42 0.75 -8.81 8.45
N LEU A 43 0.07 -7.66 8.34
CA LEU A 43 0.41 -6.45 9.09
C LEU A 43 -0.57 -6.13 10.23
N LEU A 44 -1.83 -6.59 10.17
CA LEU A 44 -2.79 -6.29 11.23
C LEU A 44 -2.67 -7.26 12.39
N ARG A 45 -2.85 -6.73 13.59
CA ARG A 45 -3.06 -7.52 14.80
C ARG A 45 -4.49 -8.04 14.82
N ARG A 46 -4.63 -9.26 15.32
CA ARG A 46 -5.94 -9.91 15.46
C ARG A 46 -6.75 -9.19 16.54
N SER A 47 -8.03 -8.96 16.25
CA SER A 47 -9.00 -8.35 17.18
C SER A 47 -8.82 -6.86 17.49
N ASP A 48 -7.91 -6.16 16.82
CA ASP A 48 -7.84 -4.70 16.89
C ASP A 48 -8.83 -4.06 15.89
N PRO A 49 -9.64 -3.06 16.31
CA PRO A 49 -10.61 -2.42 15.43
C PRO A 49 -9.94 -1.42 14.49
N TYR A 50 -10.09 -1.61 13.18
CA TYR A 50 -9.62 -0.68 12.13
C TYR A 50 -10.77 -0.28 11.20
N SER A 51 -11.68 0.59 11.67
CA SER A 51 -12.87 0.99 10.91
C SER A 51 -12.54 1.78 9.64
N GLU A 52 -11.61 2.72 9.72
CA GLU A 52 -11.17 3.52 8.57
C GLU A 52 -10.46 2.66 7.52
N LEU A 53 -9.56 1.77 7.97
CA LEU A 53 -8.93 0.80 7.06
C LEU A 53 -9.96 -0.11 6.38
N PHE A 54 -11.01 -0.53 7.10
CA PHE A 54 -12.06 -1.35 6.51
C PHE A 54 -12.84 -0.59 5.42
N ALA A 55 -13.10 0.71 5.61
CA ALA A 55 -13.67 1.56 4.57
C ALA A 55 -12.73 1.69 3.36
N HIS A 56 -11.43 1.93 3.59
CA HIS A 56 -10.41 1.96 2.53
C HIS A 56 -10.29 0.63 1.79
N TYR A 57 -10.33 -0.49 2.50
CA TYR A 57 -10.33 -1.84 1.92
C TYR A 57 -11.52 -2.05 1.00
N THR A 58 -12.73 -1.70 1.46
CA THR A 58 -13.96 -1.85 0.68
C THR A 58 -13.92 -0.97 -0.59
N ALA A 59 -13.47 0.28 -0.45
CA ALA A 59 -13.30 1.18 -1.60
C ALA A 59 -12.24 0.68 -2.59
N THR A 60 -11.18 0.04 -2.09
CA THR A 60 -10.13 -0.58 -2.91
C THR A 60 -10.69 -1.73 -3.74
N LEU A 61 -11.46 -2.63 -3.14
CA LEU A 61 -12.09 -3.73 -3.87
C LEU A 61 -13.07 -3.24 -4.94
N ALA A 62 -13.90 -2.24 -4.60
CA ALA A 62 -14.81 -1.61 -5.56
C ALA A 62 -14.06 -0.97 -6.73
N SER A 63 -12.94 -0.30 -6.45
CA SER A 63 -12.08 0.32 -7.47
C SER A 63 -11.42 -0.73 -8.36
N LEU A 64 -10.93 -1.85 -7.79
CA LEU A 64 -10.33 -2.95 -8.57
C LEU A 64 -11.31 -3.62 -9.52
N ALA A 65 -12.61 -3.63 -9.20
CA ALA A 65 -13.64 -4.20 -10.04
C ALA A 65 -13.91 -3.39 -11.33
N VAL A 66 -13.62 -2.08 -11.31
CA VAL A 66 -13.83 -1.20 -12.47
C VAL A 66 -12.51 -0.73 -13.12
N ALA A 67 -11.38 -0.86 -12.41
CA ALA A 67 -10.07 -0.44 -12.88
C ALA A 67 -9.44 -1.52 -13.78
N ALA A 68 -9.68 -1.44 -15.09
CA ALA A 68 -9.01 -2.30 -16.06
C ALA A 68 -7.50 -2.00 -16.15
N ASP A 69 -7.12 -0.71 -16.18
CA ASP A 69 -5.73 -0.27 -16.43
C ASP A 69 -5.04 0.39 -15.21
N ASP A 70 -5.78 0.81 -14.18
CA ASP A 70 -5.26 1.60 -13.05
C ASP A 70 -4.99 0.79 -11.76
N VAL A 71 -4.88 -0.54 -11.88
CA VAL A 71 -4.71 -1.46 -10.74
C VAL A 71 -3.53 -1.06 -9.85
N GLU A 72 -2.39 -0.69 -10.43
CA GLU A 72 -1.20 -0.34 -9.65
C GLU A 72 -1.42 0.92 -8.80
N ALA A 73 -2.10 1.94 -9.33
CA ALA A 73 -2.42 3.17 -8.61
C ALA A 73 -3.41 2.93 -7.45
N VAL A 74 -4.43 2.08 -7.69
CA VAL A 74 -5.36 1.64 -6.64
C VAL A 74 -4.61 0.94 -5.51
N LEU A 75 -3.67 0.04 -5.84
CA LEU A 75 -2.83 -0.63 -4.86
C LEU A 75 -1.94 0.35 -4.06
N ARG A 76 -1.31 1.33 -4.71
CA ARG A 76 -0.45 2.30 -4.00
C ARG A 76 -1.25 3.11 -2.97
N ARG A 77 -2.47 3.54 -3.33
CA ARG A 77 -3.36 4.25 -2.39
C ARG A 77 -3.72 3.38 -1.19
N PHE A 78 -4.08 2.11 -1.42
CA PHE A 78 -4.36 1.18 -0.33
C PHE A 78 -3.15 0.96 0.58
N GLU A 79 -1.96 0.71 0.02
CA GLU A 79 -0.73 0.52 0.79
C GLU A 79 -0.39 1.72 1.67
N MET A 80 -0.56 2.94 1.13
CA MET A 80 -0.36 4.17 1.91
C MET A 80 -1.36 4.30 3.06
N SER A 81 -2.64 4.03 2.80
CA SER A 81 -3.67 4.02 3.85
C SER A 81 -3.37 2.97 4.90
N LEU A 82 -3.00 1.75 4.49
CA LEU A 82 -2.63 0.66 5.39
C LEU A 82 -1.47 1.07 6.31
N LEU A 83 -0.36 1.56 5.73
CA LEU A 83 0.81 2.01 6.49
C LEU A 83 0.44 3.09 7.51
N ARG A 84 -0.40 4.06 7.13
CA ARG A 84 -0.88 5.10 8.03
C ARG A 84 -1.66 4.52 9.21
N GLU A 85 -2.59 3.62 8.95
CA GLU A 85 -3.46 3.01 9.96
C GLU A 85 -2.70 2.10 10.94
N VAL A 86 -1.64 1.43 10.48
CA VAL A 86 -0.79 0.61 11.37
C VAL A 86 0.29 1.43 12.09
N GLY A 87 0.31 2.75 11.94
CA GLY A 87 1.23 3.66 12.65
C GLY A 87 2.56 3.94 11.95
N TYR A 88 2.70 3.54 10.68
CA TYR A 88 3.89 3.74 9.85
C TYR A 88 3.65 4.71 8.68
N GLY A 89 2.86 5.77 8.94
CA GLY A 89 2.58 6.79 7.93
C GLY A 89 3.85 7.41 7.36
N LEU A 90 3.88 7.62 6.04
CA LEU A 90 5.03 8.20 5.35
C LEU A 90 5.08 9.73 5.53
N SER A 91 6.19 10.25 6.03
CA SER A 91 6.50 11.68 5.98
C SER A 91 6.96 12.06 4.57
N LEU A 92 6.14 12.80 3.82
CA LEU A 92 6.40 13.12 2.40
C LEU A 92 6.31 14.61 2.07
N ASN A 93 6.09 15.47 3.06
CA ASN A 93 5.92 16.91 2.87
C ASN A 93 7.13 17.72 3.29
N GLN A 94 7.93 17.20 4.22
CA GLN A 94 9.05 17.91 4.83
C GLN A 94 10.31 17.04 4.86
N ASP A 95 11.47 17.68 4.80
CA ASP A 95 12.75 17.00 4.94
C ASP A 95 13.08 16.73 6.41
N SER A 96 13.73 15.60 6.67
CA SER A 96 14.01 15.10 8.01
C SER A 96 15.26 15.72 8.68
N VAL A 97 15.92 16.68 8.04
CA VAL A 97 17.13 17.33 8.57
C VAL A 97 16.79 18.73 9.06
N ASN A 98 16.16 19.54 8.21
CA ASN A 98 15.85 20.93 8.48
C ASN A 98 14.37 21.14 8.85
N ASN A 99 13.52 20.12 8.68
CA ASN A 99 12.07 20.21 8.85
C ASN A 99 11.44 21.31 7.98
N VAL A 100 11.97 21.52 6.77
CA VAL A 100 11.38 22.44 5.79
C VAL A 100 10.64 21.65 4.71
N ASP A 101 9.69 22.31 4.06
CA ASP A 101 8.92 21.70 2.98
C ASP A 101 9.83 21.23 1.84
N LEU A 102 9.49 20.09 1.23
CA LEU A 102 10.27 19.53 0.14
C LEU A 102 10.25 20.47 -1.08
N SER A 103 11.43 20.75 -1.63
CA SER A 103 11.57 21.46 -2.89
C SER A 103 11.35 20.50 -4.06
N PRO A 104 10.42 20.79 -4.99
CA PRO A 104 10.11 19.89 -6.10
C PRO A 104 11.33 19.51 -6.96
N ALA A 105 12.28 20.43 -7.13
CA ALA A 105 13.48 20.25 -7.94
C ALA A 105 14.64 19.56 -7.20
N GLN A 106 14.57 19.46 -5.87
CA GLN A 106 15.62 18.85 -5.06
C GLN A 106 15.47 17.32 -5.03
N ARG A 107 16.57 16.61 -4.82
CA ARG A 107 16.59 15.15 -4.63
C ARG A 107 16.71 14.81 -3.14
N TYR A 108 16.02 13.76 -2.75
CA TYR A 108 15.97 13.27 -1.39
C TYR A 108 16.18 11.76 -1.37
N GLU A 109 17.05 11.29 -0.47
CA GLU A 109 17.10 9.88 -0.08
C GLU A 109 16.04 9.64 0.99
N TYR A 110 15.09 8.75 0.73
CA TYR A 110 14.10 8.37 1.71
C TYR A 110 14.66 7.31 2.66
N ARG A 111 14.87 7.68 3.91
CA ARG A 111 15.31 6.76 4.97
C ARG A 111 14.11 6.28 5.75
N ILE A 112 13.90 4.96 5.79
CA ILE A 112 12.78 4.36 6.52
C ILE A 112 12.84 4.81 8.00
N GLU A 113 11.69 5.11 8.59
CA GLU A 113 11.52 5.68 9.95
C GLU A 113 12.00 7.12 10.16
N ARG A 114 12.81 7.68 9.25
CA ARG A 114 13.28 9.06 9.33
C ARG A 114 12.57 9.99 8.35
N GLY A 115 12.33 9.53 7.13
CA GLY A 115 11.76 10.31 6.03
C GLY A 115 12.81 10.80 5.01
N PRO A 116 12.47 11.83 4.20
CA PRO A 116 13.30 12.34 3.12
C PRO A 116 14.50 13.14 3.64
N VAL A 117 15.71 12.76 3.26
CA VAL A 117 16.96 13.48 3.58
C VAL A 117 17.51 14.10 2.29
N PRO A 118 17.80 15.42 2.26
CA PRO A 118 18.33 16.06 1.05
C PRO A 118 19.69 15.45 0.68
N VAL A 119 19.87 15.17 -0.61
CA VAL A 119 21.11 14.61 -1.14
C VAL A 119 21.57 15.34 -2.40
N ASP A 120 22.88 15.34 -2.62
CA ASP A 120 23.49 15.87 -3.83
C ASP A 120 23.28 14.92 -5.01
N ALA A 121 23.42 15.46 -6.23
CA ALA A 121 23.23 14.71 -7.47
C ALA A 121 24.21 13.54 -7.67
N SER A 122 25.34 13.54 -6.96
CA SER A 122 26.34 12.46 -6.97
C SER A 122 25.95 11.26 -6.13
N CYS A 123 24.93 11.37 -5.27
CA CYS A 123 24.47 10.27 -4.44
C CYS A 123 23.78 9.20 -5.28
N THR A 124 24.16 7.94 -5.08
CA THR A 124 23.55 6.79 -5.74
C THR A 124 22.96 5.86 -4.70
N SER A 125 21.64 5.78 -4.66
CA SER A 125 20.86 4.89 -3.79
C SER A 125 19.53 4.58 -4.48
N GLU A 126 18.97 3.39 -4.25
CA GLU A 126 17.67 3.00 -4.80
C GLU A 126 16.52 3.79 -4.18
N MET A 127 16.73 4.41 -3.02
CA MET A 127 15.73 5.20 -2.30
C MET A 127 15.83 6.70 -2.59
N ILE A 128 16.39 7.09 -3.73
CA ILE A 128 16.45 8.50 -4.15
C ILE A 128 15.25 8.85 -5.01
N PHE A 129 14.58 9.93 -4.63
CA PHE A 129 13.41 10.49 -5.30
C PHE A 129 13.55 12.01 -5.43
N THR A 130 12.88 12.59 -6.41
CA THR A 130 12.71 14.04 -6.50
C THR A 130 11.65 14.51 -5.48
N GLY A 131 11.73 15.77 -5.05
CA GLY A 131 10.69 16.34 -4.19
C GLY A 131 9.32 16.32 -4.88
N ALA A 132 9.27 16.53 -6.20
CA ALA A 132 8.03 16.46 -6.97
C ALA A 132 7.37 15.07 -6.86
N GLU A 133 8.15 13.99 -7.00
CA GLU A 133 7.65 12.63 -6.84
C GLU A 133 7.16 12.37 -5.42
N LEU A 134 7.91 12.76 -4.39
CA LEU A 134 7.52 12.54 -3.00
C LEU A 134 6.23 13.28 -2.64
N LEU A 135 6.10 14.54 -3.07
CA LEU A 135 4.90 15.34 -2.87
C LEU A 135 3.69 14.73 -3.60
N ALA A 136 3.87 14.30 -4.86
CA ALA A 136 2.82 13.65 -5.64
C ALA A 136 2.38 12.32 -5.02
N ILE A 137 3.34 11.51 -4.53
CA ILE A 137 3.05 10.29 -3.77
C ILE A 137 2.25 10.64 -2.52
N GLY A 138 2.67 11.65 -1.74
CA GLY A 138 1.99 12.09 -0.53
C GLY A 138 0.54 12.53 -0.75
N GLN A 139 0.26 13.10 -1.92
CA GLN A 139 -1.09 13.48 -2.36
C GLN A 139 -1.90 12.30 -2.93
N GLY A 140 -1.29 11.12 -3.08
CA GLY A 140 -1.90 9.97 -3.74
C GLY A 140 -2.17 10.21 -5.24
N ASN A 141 -1.42 11.13 -5.86
CA ASN A 141 -1.53 11.45 -7.28
C ASN A 141 -0.60 10.55 -8.09
N PHE A 142 -1.17 9.58 -8.80
CA PHE A 142 -0.45 8.59 -9.59
C PHE A 142 -0.76 8.68 -11.10
N CYS A 143 -1.14 9.86 -11.58
CA CYS A 143 -1.42 10.08 -13.01
C CYS A 143 -0.18 9.89 -13.89
N GLU A 144 1.01 10.18 -13.35
CA GLU A 144 2.27 10.02 -14.06
C GLU A 144 2.90 8.65 -13.78
N GLN A 145 3.36 7.98 -14.84
CA GLN A 145 4.01 6.67 -14.75
C GLN A 145 5.32 6.71 -13.94
N THR A 146 6.04 7.84 -14.00
CA THR A 146 7.24 8.12 -13.20
C THR A 146 6.92 8.09 -11.72
N THR A 147 5.92 8.87 -11.30
CA THR A 147 5.43 8.92 -9.91
C THR A 147 4.93 7.56 -9.45
N LEU A 148 4.18 6.83 -10.27
CA LEU A 148 3.69 5.50 -9.93
C LEU A 148 4.85 4.50 -9.72
N SER A 149 5.87 4.56 -10.57
CA SER A 149 7.07 3.71 -10.45
C SER A 149 7.87 4.04 -9.19
N SER A 150 8.01 5.33 -8.88
CA SER A 150 8.65 5.83 -7.66
C SER A 150 7.86 5.44 -6.40
N ALA A 151 6.53 5.58 -6.42
CA ALA A 151 5.64 5.14 -5.34
C ALA A 151 5.80 3.64 -5.07
N LYS A 152 5.82 2.83 -6.13
CA LYS A 152 5.99 1.38 -6.04
C LYS A 152 7.32 1.01 -5.40
N ARG A 153 8.41 1.67 -5.79
CA ARG A 153 9.73 1.45 -5.19
C ARG A 153 9.77 1.84 -3.72
N LEU A 154 9.24 3.02 -3.39
CA LEU A 154 9.17 3.52 -2.01
C LEU A 154 8.34 2.58 -1.12
N LEU A 155 7.08 2.33 -1.50
CA LEU A 155 6.14 1.53 -0.72
C LEU A 155 6.59 0.08 -0.57
N ARG A 156 7.21 -0.50 -1.61
CA ARG A 156 7.78 -1.84 -1.50
C ARG A 156 8.86 -1.90 -0.43
N ASN A 157 9.82 -0.99 -0.43
CA ASN A 157 10.91 -0.98 0.55
C ASN A 157 10.39 -0.75 1.97
N VAL A 158 9.43 0.17 2.15
CA VAL A 158 8.83 0.44 3.45
C VAL A 158 8.02 -0.76 3.97
N LEU A 159 7.18 -1.37 3.12
CA LEU A 159 6.44 -2.57 3.48
C LEU A 159 7.38 -3.73 3.80
N ASP A 160 8.45 -3.94 3.02
CA ASP A 160 9.39 -5.04 3.22
C ASP A 160 10.15 -4.90 4.56
N HIS A 161 10.48 -3.67 4.97
CA HIS A 161 11.02 -3.37 6.30
C HIS A 161 10.03 -3.77 7.41
N HIS A 162 8.76 -3.35 7.31
CA HIS A 162 7.76 -3.66 8.34
C HIS A 162 7.26 -5.12 8.33
N LEU A 163 7.45 -5.84 7.23
CA LEU A 163 7.17 -7.28 7.13
C LEU A 163 8.26 -8.14 7.79
N GLY A 164 9.40 -7.56 8.18
CA GLY A 164 10.44 -8.25 8.96
C GLY A 164 10.97 -9.52 8.30
N GLY A 165 11.10 -9.53 6.97
CA GLY A 165 11.55 -10.69 6.19
C GLY A 165 10.45 -11.64 5.73
N ARG A 166 9.19 -11.44 6.12
CA ARG A 166 8.05 -12.19 5.58
C ARG A 166 7.84 -11.85 4.11
N GLN A 167 8.03 -12.84 3.24
CA GLN A 167 7.78 -12.71 1.81
C GLN A 167 6.29 -12.87 1.49
N LEU A 168 5.75 -11.94 0.69
CA LEU A 168 4.38 -12.02 0.20
C LEU A 168 4.29 -12.98 -0.99
N LYS A 169 3.49 -14.03 -0.86
CA LYS A 169 3.33 -15.09 -1.87
C LYS A 169 2.73 -14.54 -3.16
N THR A 170 1.79 -13.59 -3.03
CA THR A 170 1.11 -12.95 -4.15
C THR A 170 2.10 -12.28 -5.11
N ARG A 171 3.20 -11.68 -4.61
CA ARG A 171 4.26 -11.10 -5.46
C ARG A 171 4.94 -12.15 -6.34
N GLY A 172 5.19 -13.34 -5.80
CA GLY A 172 5.76 -14.47 -6.56
C GLY A 172 4.83 -14.96 -7.67
N VAL A 173 3.52 -15.04 -7.37
CA VAL A 173 2.49 -15.40 -8.35
C VAL A 173 2.41 -14.36 -9.47
N PHE A 174 2.38 -13.07 -9.13
CA PHE A 174 2.41 -11.97 -10.11
C PHE A 174 3.63 -12.05 -11.04
N ALA A 175 4.82 -12.30 -10.48
CA ALA A 175 6.04 -12.44 -11.28
C ALA A 175 6.00 -13.69 -12.19
N ALA A 176 5.34 -14.77 -11.78
CA ALA A 176 5.13 -15.95 -12.61
C ALA A 176 4.12 -15.70 -13.74
N MET A 177 3.03 -14.98 -13.47
CA MET A 177 2.02 -14.62 -14.48
C MET A 177 2.59 -13.70 -15.56
N LYS A 178 3.37 -12.68 -15.18
CA LYS A 178 4.02 -11.77 -16.15
C LYS A 178 5.04 -12.46 -17.07
N ARG A 179 5.56 -13.63 -16.68
CA ARG A 179 6.47 -14.43 -17.54
C ARG A 179 5.74 -15.30 -18.57
N ARG A 180 4.42 -15.45 -18.42
CA ARG A 180 3.57 -16.31 -19.27
C ARG A 180 2.66 -15.52 -20.22
N ALA A 181 2.56 -14.21 -20.02
CA ALA A 181 1.90 -13.26 -20.91
C ALA A 181 2.91 -12.73 -21.93
#